data_AF-A0A1F3PL17-F1
#
_entry.id   AF-A0A1F3PL17-F1
#
_cell.length_a   1.000
_cell.length_b   1.000
_cell.length_c   1.000
_cell.angle_alpha   90.00
_cell.angle_beta   90.00
_cell.angle_gamma   90.00
#
_symmetry.space_group_name_H-M   'P 1'
#
loop_
_entity.id
_entity.type
_entity.pdbx_description
1 polymer ?
#
loop_
_entity_poly.entity_id
_entity_poly.type
_entity_poly.pdbx_seq_one_letter_code
_entity_poly.pdbx_strand_id
1 'polypeptide(L)'
;MRILFVLITSFLSFASFSQWYPLGNNISGSSDNDWFGFSLSMSGDGLTYAAGAPQSWGLYIIIRTNGREYFGKIILQNSDL
;
A
#
# COMPACT_ATOMS: atom_id res chain seq x y z
N MET A 1 27.25 -19.30 37.92
CA MET A 1 27.24 -19.23 36.43
C MET A 1 25.85 -18.90 35.86
N ARG A 2 25.07 -17.97 36.48
CA ARG A 2 23.71 -17.61 36.04
C ARG A 2 23.60 -16.17 35.51
N ILE A 3 24.64 -15.35 35.70
CA ILE A 3 24.70 -13.95 35.27
C ILE A 3 25.38 -13.82 33.90
N LEU A 4 26.31 -14.74 33.56
CA LEU A 4 27.03 -14.72 32.27
C LEU A 4 26.11 -15.00 31.06
N PHE A 5 25.06 -15.82 31.23
CA PHE A 5 24.11 -16.17 30.17
C PHE A 5 23.15 -15.02 29.80
N VAL A 6 22.85 -14.15 30.77
CA VAL A 6 21.98 -12.97 30.58
C VAL A 6 22.75 -11.83 29.90
N LEU A 7 24.05 -11.68 30.18
CA LEU A 7 24.89 -10.67 29.52
C LEU A 7 25.19 -11.01 28.05
N ILE A 8 25.28 -12.29 27.69
CA ILE A 8 25.53 -12.73 26.30
C ILE A 8 24.28 -12.56 25.41
N THR A 9 23.08 -12.78 25.95
CA THR A 9 21.82 -12.66 25.17
C THR A 9 21.37 -11.21 24.98
N SER A 10 21.66 -10.32 25.93
CA SER A 10 21.41 -8.87 25.79
C SER A 10 22.32 -8.15 24.79
N PHE A 11 23.37 -8.80 24.27
CA PHE A 11 24.35 -8.21 23.35
C PHE A 11 24.29 -8.78 21.90
N LEU A 12 23.37 -9.72 21.63
CA LEU A 12 23.25 -10.43 20.34
C LEU A 12 21.82 -10.42 19.76
N SER A 13 21.03 -9.39 20.05
CA SER A 13 19.74 -9.21 19.37
C SER A 13 19.91 -8.47 18.04
N PHE A 14 20.55 -9.13 17.06
CA PHE A 14 20.41 -8.73 15.64
C PHE A 14 19.19 -9.43 15.03
N ALA A 15 18.03 -9.33 15.68
CA ALA A 15 16.80 -9.61 14.98
C ALA A 15 16.50 -8.40 14.09
N SER A 16 17.10 -8.37 12.91
CA SER A 16 16.66 -7.46 11.85
C SER A 16 15.30 -7.98 11.39
N PHE A 17 14.24 -7.55 12.06
CA PHE A 17 12.90 -7.72 11.53
C PHE A 17 12.83 -6.89 10.24
N SER A 18 12.33 -7.50 9.17
CA SER A 18 11.96 -6.75 7.97
C SER A 18 10.83 -5.80 8.38
N GLN A 19 11.16 -4.55 8.66
CA GLN A 19 10.19 -3.53 8.99
C GLN A 19 9.61 -3.02 7.68
N TRP A 20 8.32 -3.30 7.45
CA TRP A 20 7.57 -2.67 6.37
C TRP A 20 7.46 -1.18 6.66
N TYR A 21 8.19 -0.37 5.90
CA TYR A 21 8.04 1.08 5.91
C TYR A 21 7.06 1.46 4.80
N PRO A 22 5.95 2.14 5.13
CA PRO A 22 4.99 2.58 4.12
C PRO A 22 5.68 3.52 3.14
N LEU A 23 5.51 3.23 1.85
CA LEU A 23 5.92 4.13 0.78
C LEU A 23 4.72 5.04 0.48
N GLY A 24 4.87 6.33 0.74
CA GLY A 24 3.84 7.32 0.44
C GLY A 24 2.77 7.50 1.52
N ASN A 25 1.68 8.14 1.15
CA ASN A 25 0.57 8.46 2.04
C ASN A 25 -0.45 7.32 2.09
N ASN A 26 -1.33 7.35 3.10
CA ASN A 26 -2.49 6.47 3.09
C ASN A 26 -3.37 6.74 1.87
N ILE A 27 -3.87 5.67 1.27
CA ILE A 27 -4.79 5.73 0.14
C ILE A 27 -6.13 5.20 0.62
N SER A 28 -7.19 5.98 0.43
CA SER A 28 -8.56 5.63 0.81
C SER A 28 -9.52 5.74 -0.37
N GLY A 29 -10.61 4.97 -0.30
CA GLY A 29 -11.76 5.12 -1.20
C GLY A 29 -12.45 6.48 -1.07
N SER A 30 -13.42 6.73 -1.95
CA SER A 30 -14.28 7.92 -1.90
C SER A 30 -15.43 7.79 -0.91
N SER A 31 -15.80 6.57 -0.50
CA SER A 31 -16.85 6.35 0.52
C SER A 31 -16.67 5.01 1.23
N ASP A 32 -17.22 4.88 2.45
CA ASP A 32 -17.05 3.69 3.31
C ASP A 32 -17.57 2.37 2.69
N ASN A 33 -18.44 2.47 1.69
CA ASN A 33 -19.08 1.32 1.04
C ASN A 33 -18.67 1.15 -0.42
N ASP A 34 -17.67 1.89 -0.91
CA ASP A 34 -17.21 1.76 -2.30
C ASP A 34 -16.40 0.47 -2.58
N TRP A 35 -16.03 -0.22 -1.49
CA TRP A 35 -15.22 -1.43 -1.49
C TRP A 35 -13.85 -1.21 -2.15
N PHE A 36 -13.24 -0.04 -1.89
CA PHE A 36 -11.88 0.26 -2.30
C PHE A 36 -10.90 -0.83 -1.86
N GLY A 37 -10.08 -1.28 -2.81
CA GLY A 37 -9.12 -2.36 -2.60
C GLY A 37 -9.70 -3.76 -2.79
N PHE A 38 -10.94 -3.89 -3.28
CA PHE A 38 -11.55 -5.20 -3.59
C PHE A 38 -10.71 -6.05 -4.54
N SER A 39 -10.00 -5.40 -5.48
CA SER A 39 -9.03 -6.04 -6.36
C SER A 39 -7.79 -5.17 -6.52
N LEU A 40 -6.60 -5.78 -6.58
CA LEU A 40 -5.34 -5.08 -6.77
C LEU A 40 -4.57 -5.66 -7.96
N SER A 41 -3.97 -4.81 -8.78
CA SER A 41 -3.01 -5.19 -9.82
C SER A 41 -1.81 -4.24 -9.78
N MET A 42 -0.62 -4.74 -10.08
CA MET A 42 0.63 -3.98 -10.06
C MET A 42 1.43 -4.27 -11.33
N SER A 43 2.09 -3.24 -11.87
CA SER A 43 3.01 -3.39 -12.99
C SER A 43 4.25 -4.18 -12.57
N GLY A 44 4.92 -4.83 -13.52
CA GLY A 44 6.12 -5.63 -13.23
C GLY A 44 7.29 -4.84 -12.63
N ASP A 45 7.31 -3.51 -12.82
CA ASP A 45 8.30 -2.59 -12.25
C ASP A 45 7.90 -2.03 -10.87
N GLY A 46 6.69 -2.35 -10.37
CA GLY A 46 6.18 -1.90 -9.07
C GLY A 46 5.85 -0.41 -8.98
N LEU A 47 5.96 0.35 -10.07
CA LEU A 47 5.74 1.81 -10.08
C LEU A 47 4.29 2.19 -10.30
N THR A 48 3.49 1.31 -10.91
CA THR A 48 2.07 1.54 -11.15
C THR A 48 1.25 0.44 -10.51
N TYR A 49 0.17 0.81 -9.85
CA TYR A 49 -0.80 -0.16 -9.34
C TYR A 49 -2.21 0.40 -9.45
N ALA A 50 -3.16 -0.51 -9.62
CA ALA A 50 -4.58 -0.20 -9.71
C ALA A 50 -5.34 -0.89 -8.59
N ALA A 51 -6.23 -0.15 -7.93
CA ALA A 51 -7.12 -0.62 -6.89
C ALA A 51 -8.57 -0.47 -7.35
N GLY A 52 -9.27 -1.61 -7.41
CA GLY A 52 -10.70 -1.65 -7.73
C GLY A 52 -11.54 -1.18 -6.56
N ALA A 53 -12.63 -0.48 -6.87
CA ALA A 53 -13.68 -0.12 -5.94
C ALA A 53 -15.04 -0.36 -6.62
N PRO A 54 -15.55 -1.61 -6.63
CA PRO A 54 -16.70 -2.02 -7.44
C PRO A 54 -17.99 -1.27 -7.16
N GLN A 55 -18.17 -0.75 -5.95
CA GLN A 55 -19.34 0.05 -5.57
C GLN A 55 -19.10 1.56 -5.83
N SER A 56 -17.93 1.92 -6.37
CA SER A 56 -17.60 3.23 -6.89
C SER A 56 -17.82 3.27 -8.41
N TRP A 57 -18.22 4.42 -8.96
CA TRP A 57 -18.34 4.65 -10.42
C TRP A 57 -16.98 4.75 -11.15
N GLY A 58 -15.95 4.02 -10.71
CA GLY A 58 -14.61 4.16 -11.27
C GLY A 58 -13.53 3.25 -10.68
N LEU A 59 -12.34 3.33 -11.26
CA LEU A 59 -11.11 2.63 -10.88
C LEU A 59 -10.10 3.62 -10.29
N TYR A 60 -9.42 3.24 -9.21
CA TYR A 60 -8.32 4.01 -8.66
C TYR A 60 -6.99 3.52 -9.24
N ILE A 61 -6.21 4.44 -9.80
CA ILE A 61 -4.89 4.19 -10.35
C ILE A 61 -3.89 5.04 -9.58
N ILE A 62 -2.83 4.40 -9.13
CA ILE A 62 -1.71 5.06 -8.48
C ILE A 62 -0.46 4.86 -9.31
N ILE A 63 0.21 5.97 -9.62
CA ILE A 63 1.44 6.02 -10.40
C ILE A 63 2.51 6.65 -9.53
N ARG A 64 3.64 5.98 -9.39
CA ARG A 64 4.83 6.50 -8.73
C ARG A 64 5.91 6.78 -9.77
N THR A 65 6.40 8.01 -9.82
CA THR A 65 7.52 8.40 -10.69
C THR A 65 8.44 9.33 -9.91
N ASN A 66 9.76 9.10 -9.99
CA ASN A 66 10.77 10.00 -9.43
C ASN A 66 10.54 10.37 -7.95
N GLY A 67 10.12 9.39 -7.13
CA GLY A 67 9.84 9.60 -5.70
C GLY A 67 8.54 10.36 -5.39
N ARG A 68 7.72 10.67 -6.40
CA ARG A 68 6.38 11.27 -6.22
C ARG A 68 5.28 10.27 -6.51
N GLU A 69 4.22 10.34 -5.71
CA GLU A 69 3.01 9.53 -5.85
C GLU A 69 1.90 10.37 -6.46
N TYR A 70 1.26 9.84 -7.51
CA TYR A 70 0.14 10.44 -8.20
C TYR A 70 -1.07 9.53 -8.06
N PHE A 71 -2.14 10.07 -7.48
CA PHE A 71 -3.41 9.38 -7.31
C PHE A 71 -4.41 9.89 -8.35
N GLY A 72 -4.89 8.99 -9.20
CA GLY A 72 -5.91 9.27 -10.22
C GLY A 72 -7.11 8.35 -10.07
N LYS A 73 -8.31 8.89 -10.22
CA LYS A 73 -9.54 8.10 -10.36
C LYS A 73 -10.00 8.17 -11.81
N ILE A 74 -10.05 7.03 -12.48
CA ILE A 74 -10.75 6.93 -13.77
C ILE A 74 -12.22 6.76 -13.45
N ILE A 75 -13.02 7.78 -13.75
CA ILE A 75 -14.47 7.72 -13.63
C ILE A 75 -15.01 7.16 -14.93
N LEU A 76 -15.78 6.07 -14.83
CA LEU A 76 -16.57 5.56 -15.94
C LEU A 76 -17.88 6.35 -15.92
N GLN A 77 -17.91 7.47 -16.63
CA GLN A 77 -19.14 8.19 -16.84
C GLN A 77 -19.96 7.42 -17.87
N ASN A 78 -21.14 6.93 -17.50
CA ASN A 78 -22.13 6.56 -18.50
C ASN A 78 -22.45 7.85 -19.26
N SER A 79 -22.22 7.89 -20.56
CA SER A 79 -22.43 9.08 -21.39
C SER A 79 -23.90 9.48 -21.54
N ASP A 80 -24.83 8.73 -20.94
CA ASP A 80 -26.24 8.81 -21.27
C ASP A 80 -27.09 9.03 -20.01
N LEU A 81 -27.14 10.29 -19.57
CA LEU A 81 -28.32 10.96 -18.99
C LEU A 81 -28.30 12.44 -19.40
#